data_AF-A0A0B2QNE9-F1
#
_entry.id   AF-A0A0B2QNE9-F1
#
_cell.length_a   1.000
_cell.length_b   1.000
_cell.length_c   1.000
_cell.angle_alpha   90.00
_cell.angle_beta   90.00
_cell.angle_gamma   90.00
#
_symmetry.space_group_name_H-M   'P 1'
#
loop_
_entity.id
_entity.type
_entity.pdbx_description
1 polymer ?
#
loop_
_entity_poly.entity_id
_entity_poly.type
_entity_poly.pdbx_seq_one_letter_code
_entity_poly.pdbx_strand_id
1 'polypeptide(L)'
;MGGNNIQSSADHNLWNMLIALGNIALASCYSQIAVDIQDTLRSSPPENKVMKKANMIGISTMTVFFQLCACSGYAAFGSETPGNILLSSGFKEPFWLIDIANVFIVVHLVGAYQVIVQPIFGAVETWARERWPSSSFINREYPLIIGRMKFCLSFFRLVWRTIFVAVVTILAMAMPFFNEMLALLGAIGFWPITVYFPVEMYIARKKIKKGAMRWLGLKTLSLVFMLLSLAIAIAAIHGMNQALRKYKPFKYKA
;
A
#
# COMPACT_ATOMS: atom_id res chain seq x y z
N MET A 1 -3.18 -43.65 -2.08
CA MET A 1 -3.11 -42.58 -1.05
C MET A 1 -2.20 -41.39 -1.42
N GLY A 2 -1.72 -41.24 -2.67
CA GLY A 2 -0.84 -40.12 -3.06
C GLY A 2 -1.53 -38.87 -3.64
N GLY A 3 -2.81 -38.94 -4.03
CA GLY A 3 -3.51 -37.84 -4.71
C GLY A 3 -3.87 -36.65 -3.81
N ASN A 4 -4.24 -36.90 -2.55
CA ASN A 4 -4.69 -35.84 -1.63
C ASN A 4 -3.56 -34.90 -1.18
N ASN A 5 -2.32 -35.40 -1.05
CA ASN A 5 -1.18 -34.58 -0.61
C ASN A 5 -0.68 -33.66 -1.74
N ILE A 6 -0.72 -34.12 -2.99
CA ILE A 6 -0.31 -33.32 -4.16
C ILE A 6 -1.34 -32.21 -4.43
N GLN A 7 -2.64 -32.53 -4.35
CA GLN A 7 -3.70 -31.52 -4.52
C GLN A 7 -3.65 -30.46 -3.41
N SER A 8 -3.48 -30.86 -2.15
CA SER A 8 -3.34 -29.92 -1.03
C SER A 8 -2.10 -29.02 -1.15
N SER A 9 -1.01 -29.52 -1.74
CA SER A 9 0.20 -28.73 -1.99
C SER A 9 0.00 -27.75 -3.17
N ALA A 10 -0.65 -28.19 -4.25
CA ALA A 10 -0.92 -27.35 -5.41
C ALA A 10 -1.87 -26.18 -5.07
N ASP A 11 -2.92 -26.46 -4.30
CA ASP A 11 -3.86 -25.44 -3.84
C ASP A 11 -3.16 -24.42 -2.93
N HIS A 12 -2.33 -24.88 -2.00
CA HIS A 12 -1.55 -23.98 -1.13
C HIS A 12 -0.59 -23.08 -1.92
N ASN A 13 0.10 -23.64 -2.91
CA ASN A 13 1.01 -22.88 -3.78
C ASN A 13 0.25 -21.83 -4.61
N LEU A 14 -0.94 -22.16 -5.11
CA LEU A 14 -1.80 -21.22 -5.83
C LEU A 14 -2.21 -20.04 -4.94
N TRP A 15 -2.64 -20.30 -3.70
CA TRP A 15 -2.99 -19.25 -2.75
C TRP A 15 -1.80 -18.33 -2.47
N ASN A 16 -0.62 -18.89 -2.19
CA ASN A 16 0.59 -18.11 -1.94
C ASN A 16 1.00 -17.28 -3.18
N MET A 17 0.84 -17.82 -4.38
CA MET A 17 1.10 -17.09 -5.62
C MET A 17 0.16 -15.89 -5.77
N LEU A 18 -1.13 -16.05 -5.49
CA LEU A 18 -2.10 -14.96 -5.53
C LEU A 18 -1.80 -13.87 -4.48
N ILE A 19 -1.42 -14.26 -3.27
CA ILE A 19 -0.97 -13.31 -2.23
C ILE A 19 0.27 -12.53 -2.71
N ALA A 20 1.26 -13.22 -3.26
CA ALA A 20 2.47 -12.59 -3.80
C ALA A 20 2.16 -11.61 -4.94
N LEU A 21 1.25 -11.96 -5.85
CA LEU A 21 0.78 -11.05 -6.90
C LEU A 21 0.09 -9.81 -6.33
N GLY A 22 -0.69 -9.95 -5.26
CA GLY A 22 -1.28 -8.83 -4.54
C GLY A 22 -0.24 -7.90 -3.92
N ASN A 23 0.80 -8.47 -3.31
CA ASN A 23 1.90 -7.70 -2.74
C ASN A 23 2.67 -6.92 -3.82
N ILE A 24 2.95 -7.54 -4.97
CA ILE A 24 3.57 -6.87 -6.12
C ILE A 24 2.67 -5.76 -6.67
N ALA A 25 1.36 -6.03 -6.79
CA ALA A 25 0.39 -5.05 -7.25
C ALA A 25 0.37 -3.82 -6.35
N LEU A 26 0.34 -4.00 -5.02
CA LEU A 26 0.40 -2.92 -4.05
C LEU A 26 1.72 -2.13 -4.18
N ALA A 27 2.85 -2.82 -4.26
CA ALA A 27 4.15 -2.16 -4.39
C ALA A 27 4.28 -1.34 -5.70
N SER A 28 3.46 -1.67 -6.70
CA SER A 28 3.39 -0.96 -7.98
C SER A 28 2.34 0.17 -8.02
N CYS A 29 1.58 0.40 -6.94
CA CYS A 29 0.48 1.38 -6.88
C CYS A 29 0.95 2.84 -6.65
N TYR A 30 1.92 3.32 -7.43
CA TYR A 30 2.34 4.73 -7.37
C TYR A 30 1.34 5.69 -8.05
N SER A 31 0.38 5.15 -8.82
CA SER A 31 -0.65 5.90 -9.56
C SER A 31 -1.46 6.85 -8.66
N GLN A 32 -1.63 6.50 -7.38
CA GLN A 32 -2.35 7.29 -6.39
C GLN A 32 -1.71 8.65 -6.11
N ILE A 33 -0.37 8.69 -6.03
CA ILE A 33 0.40 9.89 -5.69
C ILE A 33 0.97 10.53 -6.95
N ALA A 34 0.92 9.83 -8.09
CA ALA A 34 1.47 10.30 -9.35
C ALA A 34 0.94 11.68 -9.72
N VAL A 35 -0.38 11.90 -9.64
CA VAL A 35 -1.03 13.20 -9.97
C VAL A 35 -0.54 14.32 -9.08
N ASP A 36 -0.46 14.09 -7.76
CA ASP A 36 0.05 15.08 -6.81
C ASP A 36 1.52 15.44 -7.12
N ILE A 37 2.33 14.46 -7.50
CA ILE A 37 3.71 14.71 -7.96
C ILE A 37 3.70 15.54 -9.24
N GLN A 38 2.83 15.23 -10.22
CA GLN A 38 2.77 16.00 -11.47
C GLN A 38 2.44 17.46 -11.22
N ASP A 39 1.50 17.74 -10.32
CA ASP A 39 1.04 19.09 -9.98
C ASP A 39 2.15 19.96 -9.34
N THR A 40 3.16 19.33 -8.73
CA THR A 40 4.32 20.04 -8.16
C THR A 40 5.42 20.36 -9.17
N LEU A 41 5.35 19.84 -10.40
CA LEU A 41 6.39 20.07 -11.40
C LEU A 41 6.34 21.48 -11.99
N ARG A 42 7.51 21.98 -12.39
CA ARG A 42 7.60 23.25 -13.12
C ARG A 42 6.91 23.11 -14.47
N SER A 43 6.25 24.18 -14.92
CA SER A 43 5.51 24.22 -16.18
C SER A 43 6.38 24.05 -17.44
N SER A 44 7.71 24.20 -17.32
CA SER A 44 8.66 23.96 -18.41
C SER A 44 9.87 23.16 -17.91
N PRO A 45 10.27 22.07 -18.59
CA PRO A 45 9.65 21.47 -19.78
C PRO A 45 8.29 20.79 -19.46
N PRO A 46 7.49 20.40 -20.47
CA PRO A 46 6.17 19.81 -20.24
C PRO A 46 6.18 18.66 -19.24
N GLU A 47 5.27 18.71 -18.27
CA GLU A 47 5.16 17.76 -17.15
C GLU A 47 5.14 16.30 -17.62
N ASN A 48 4.44 16.01 -18.72
CA ASN A 48 4.38 14.66 -19.29
C ASN A 48 5.76 14.11 -19.72
N LYS A 49 6.69 14.96 -20.17
CA LYS A 49 8.05 14.55 -20.53
C LYS A 49 8.88 14.27 -19.29
N VAL A 50 8.81 15.17 -18.31
CA VAL A 50 9.53 15.02 -17.03
C VAL A 50 9.04 13.78 -16.30
N MET A 51 7.72 13.64 -16.14
CA MET A 51 7.10 12.49 -15.48
C MET A 51 7.37 11.19 -16.20
N LYS A 52 7.35 11.15 -17.53
CA LYS A 52 7.68 9.92 -18.25
C LYS A 52 9.11 9.47 -17.97
N LYS A 53 10.08 10.41 -17.98
CA LYS A 53 11.47 10.11 -17.66
C LYS A 53 11.63 9.68 -16.19
N ALA A 54 11.03 10.42 -15.27
CA ALA A 54 11.06 10.12 -13.84
C ALA A 54 10.46 8.74 -13.54
N ASN A 55 9.28 8.44 -14.08
CA ASN A 55 8.62 7.14 -13.92
C ASN A 55 9.44 6.01 -14.54
N MET A 56 10.01 6.21 -15.73
CA MET A 56 10.84 5.19 -16.36
C MET A 56 12.04 4.85 -15.48
N ILE A 57 12.75 5.86 -14.97
CA ILE A 57 13.90 5.65 -14.06
C ILE A 57 13.42 4.99 -12.77
N GLY A 58 12.43 5.56 -12.09
CA GLY A 58 11.94 5.09 -10.80
C GLY A 58 11.44 3.64 -10.84
N ILE A 59 10.59 3.29 -11.82
CA ILE A 59 10.05 1.94 -11.95
C ILE A 59 11.13 0.94 -12.36
N SER A 60 12.06 1.33 -13.26
CA SER A 60 13.16 0.44 -13.66
C SER A 60 14.07 0.16 -12.47
N THR A 61 14.45 1.18 -11.71
CA THR A 61 15.24 1.04 -10.48
C THR A 61 14.51 0.15 -9.47
N MET A 62 13.24 0.43 -9.17
CA MET A 62 12.43 -0.39 -8.26
C MET A 62 12.39 -1.86 -8.69
N THR A 63 12.15 -2.11 -9.97
CA THR A 63 12.06 -3.47 -10.52
C THR A 63 13.37 -4.23 -10.35
N VAL A 64 14.50 -3.61 -10.69
CA VAL A 64 15.83 -4.22 -10.54
C VAL A 64 16.11 -4.52 -9.06
N PHE A 65 15.89 -3.57 -8.16
CA PHE A 65 16.11 -3.77 -6.73
C PHE A 65 15.22 -4.88 -6.16
N PHE A 66 13.93 -4.89 -6.48
CA PHE A 66 13.01 -5.92 -5.98
C PHE A 66 13.36 -7.30 -6.52
N GLN A 67 13.72 -7.39 -7.81
CA GLN A 67 14.13 -8.66 -8.39
C GLN A 67 15.43 -9.19 -7.76
N LEU A 68 16.40 -8.31 -7.50
CA LEU A 68 17.63 -8.68 -6.79
C LEU A 68 17.31 -9.20 -5.39
N CYS A 69 16.50 -8.48 -4.61
CA CYS A 69 16.10 -8.93 -3.27
C CYS A 69 15.33 -10.25 -3.31
N ALA A 70 14.40 -10.43 -4.25
CA ALA A 70 13.63 -11.66 -4.41
C ALA A 70 14.52 -12.85 -4.79
N CYS A 71 15.40 -12.68 -5.78
CA CYS A 71 16.33 -13.72 -6.21
C CYS A 71 17.31 -14.10 -5.09
N SER A 72 17.87 -13.11 -4.37
CA SER A 72 18.78 -13.37 -3.24
C SER A 72 18.06 -14.05 -2.07
N GLY A 73 16.84 -13.62 -1.75
CA GLY A 73 16.02 -14.26 -0.72
C GLY A 73 15.71 -15.72 -1.06
N TYR A 74 15.28 -15.97 -2.30
CA TYR A 74 15.01 -17.33 -2.77
C TYR A 74 16.28 -18.18 -2.85
N ALA A 75 17.43 -17.61 -3.24
CA ALA A 75 18.70 -18.33 -3.24
C ALA A 75 19.16 -18.73 -1.82
N ALA A 76 18.82 -17.93 -0.81
CA ALA A 76 19.17 -18.21 0.59
C ALA A 76 18.23 -19.20 1.28
N PHE A 77 16.92 -19.10 1.04
CA PHE A 77 15.89 -19.84 1.80
C PHE A 77 15.06 -20.83 0.96
N GLY A 78 15.19 -20.81 -0.36
CA GLY A 78 14.43 -21.67 -1.27
C GLY A 78 12.92 -21.48 -1.15
N SER A 79 12.17 -22.58 -1.26
CA SER A 79 10.71 -22.61 -1.13
C SER A 79 10.21 -22.22 0.27
N GLU A 80 11.09 -22.26 1.28
CA GLU A 80 10.78 -21.92 2.66
C GLU A 80 11.03 -20.43 2.98
N THR A 81 11.15 -19.58 1.95
CA THR A 81 11.37 -18.15 2.14
C THR A 81 10.22 -17.54 2.95
N PRO A 82 10.49 -16.97 4.14
CA PRO A 82 9.44 -16.38 4.95
C PRO A 82 8.90 -15.10 4.32
N GLY A 83 7.58 -14.89 4.44
CA GLY A 83 6.92 -13.68 3.93
C GLY A 83 7.38 -12.38 4.60
N ASN A 84 8.04 -12.45 5.75
CA ASN A 84 8.82 -11.35 6.31
C ASN A 84 10.15 -11.88 6.85
N ILE A 85 11.23 -11.62 6.12
CA ILE A 85 12.57 -12.16 6.40
C ILE A 85 13.12 -11.67 7.75
N LEU A 86 12.73 -10.48 8.19
CA LEU A 86 13.23 -9.88 9.44
C LEU A 86 12.42 -10.28 10.68
N LEU A 87 11.13 -10.57 10.51
CA LEU A 87 10.25 -11.02 11.60
C LEU A 87 10.23 -12.54 11.79
N SER A 88 10.50 -13.31 10.74
CA SER A 88 10.30 -14.76 10.75
C SER A 88 11.65 -15.47 10.65
N SER A 89 12.31 -15.75 11.78
CA SER A 89 13.39 -16.74 11.99
C SER A 89 14.55 -16.88 10.97
N GLY A 90 14.63 -16.06 9.92
CA GLY A 90 15.51 -16.25 8.77
C GLY A 90 16.95 -15.86 9.06
N PHE A 91 17.15 -14.93 9.98
CA PHE A 91 18.45 -14.60 10.53
C PHE A 91 18.35 -14.64 12.06
N LYS A 92 19.10 -15.55 12.69
CA LYS A 92 19.29 -15.56 14.15
C LYS A 92 20.55 -14.81 14.55
N GLU A 93 21.53 -14.69 13.65
CA GLU A 93 22.79 -13.98 13.88
C GLU A 93 23.29 -13.32 12.57
N PRO A 94 24.01 -12.19 12.63
CA PRO A 94 24.30 -11.40 13.84
C PRO A 94 23.17 -10.39 14.16
N PHE A 95 22.81 -10.28 15.44
CA PHE A 95 21.68 -9.45 15.91
C PHE A 95 21.80 -7.96 15.56
N TRP A 96 23.01 -7.39 15.60
CA TRP A 96 23.24 -5.97 15.31
C TRP A 96 22.80 -5.58 13.90
N LEU A 97 22.92 -6.49 12.93
CA LEU A 97 22.55 -6.22 11.55
C LEU A 97 21.01 -6.18 11.39
N ILE A 98 20.32 -7.06 12.12
CA ILE A 98 18.85 -7.09 12.20
C ILE A 98 18.33 -5.80 12.85
N ASP A 99 18.97 -5.36 13.94
CA ASP A 99 18.59 -4.13 14.63
C ASP A 99 18.76 -2.90 13.75
N ILE A 100 19.87 -2.78 13.02
CA ILE A 100 20.08 -1.68 12.06
C ILE A 100 19.03 -1.73 10.94
N ALA A 101 18.72 -2.91 10.40
CA ALA A 101 17.69 -3.06 9.38
C ALA A 101 16.32 -2.60 9.90
N ASN A 102 15.96 -2.98 11.14
CA ASN A 102 14.72 -2.54 11.78
C ASN A 102 14.71 -1.02 12.02
N VAL A 103 15.83 -0.41 12.42
CA VAL A 103 15.93 1.06 12.55
C VAL A 103 15.68 1.75 11.22
N PHE A 104 16.27 1.27 10.12
CA PHE A 104 16.00 1.84 8.80
C PHE A 104 14.55 1.68 8.35
N ILE A 105 13.92 0.54 8.67
CA ILE A 105 12.48 0.34 8.42
C ILE A 105 11.66 1.36 9.21
N VAL A 106 11.96 1.57 10.49
CA VAL A 106 11.25 2.55 11.31
C VAL A 106 11.39 3.96 10.73
N VAL A 107 12.62 4.38 10.40
CA VAL A 107 12.87 5.70 9.80
C VAL A 107 12.10 5.87 8.48
N HIS A 108 12.13 4.85 7.61
CA HIS A 108 11.38 4.85 6.36
C HIS A 108 9.87 4.94 6.58
N LEU A 109 9.32 4.09 7.46
CA LEU A 109 7.88 4.01 7.74
C LEU A 109 7.34 5.28 8.39
N VAL A 110 8.12 5.93 9.26
CA VAL A 110 7.74 7.24 9.82
C VAL A 110 7.58 8.27 8.72
N GLY A 111 8.53 8.34 7.77
CA GLY A 111 8.44 9.23 6.62
C GLY A 111 7.23 8.91 5.73
N ALA A 112 7.05 7.64 5.39
CA ALA A 112 5.92 7.19 4.56
C ALA A 112 4.56 7.49 5.22
N TYR A 113 4.44 7.22 6.53
CA TYR A 113 3.23 7.53 7.30
C TYR A 113 2.89 9.02 7.24
N GLN A 114 3.88 9.90 7.41
CA GLN A 114 3.67 11.34 7.33
C GLN A 114 3.17 11.77 5.95
N VAL A 115 3.66 11.18 4.85
CA VAL A 115 3.19 11.55 3.51
C VAL A 115 1.76 11.04 3.27
N ILE A 116 1.47 9.80 3.65
CA ILE A 116 0.18 9.15 3.34
C ILE A 116 -0.97 9.70 4.19
N VAL A 117 -0.72 10.07 5.45
CA VAL A 117 -1.80 10.50 6.36
C VAL A 117 -2.24 11.95 6.13
N GLN A 118 -1.39 12.80 5.56
CA GLN A 118 -1.65 14.24 5.42
C GLN A 118 -2.88 14.56 4.54
N PRO A 119 -3.09 13.91 3.37
CA PRO A 119 -4.31 14.09 2.60
C PRO A 119 -5.58 13.73 3.38
N ILE A 120 -5.53 12.68 4.21
CA ILE A 120 -6.67 12.26 5.05
C ILE A 120 -6.97 13.34 6.10
N PHE A 121 -5.93 13.82 6.79
CA PHE A 121 -6.09 14.90 7.77
C PHE A 121 -6.63 16.17 7.10
N GLY A 122 -6.08 16.56 5.94
CA GLY A 122 -6.53 17.71 5.18
C GLY A 122 -8.00 17.60 4.75
N ALA A 123 -8.43 16.44 4.26
CA ALA A 123 -9.80 16.19 3.84
C ALA A 123 -10.79 16.29 5.02
N VAL A 124 -10.52 15.61 6.13
CA VAL A 124 -11.38 15.62 7.32
C VAL A 124 -11.44 17.00 7.95
N GLU A 125 -10.31 17.70 8.03
CA GLU A 125 -10.24 19.05 8.60
C GLU A 125 -10.93 20.09 7.74
N THR A 126 -10.83 19.97 6.41
CA THR A 126 -11.54 20.88 5.49
C THR A 126 -13.04 20.64 5.55
N TRP A 127 -13.46 19.38 5.48
CA TRP A 127 -14.86 19.00 5.62
C TRP A 127 -15.48 19.47 6.95
N ALA A 128 -14.77 19.31 8.07
CA ALA A 128 -15.25 19.76 9.37
C ALA A 128 -15.41 21.29 9.43
N ARG A 129 -14.49 22.05 8.84
CA ARG A 129 -14.57 23.52 8.77
C ARG A 129 -15.75 23.99 7.92
N GLU A 130 -15.98 23.35 6.78
CA GLU A 130 -17.12 23.64 5.91
C GLU A 130 -18.47 23.28 6.55
N ARG A 131 -18.52 22.15 7.26
CA ARG A 131 -19.75 21.65 7.88
C ARG A 131 -20.15 22.44 9.14
N TRP A 132 -19.18 22.93 9.90
CA TRP A 132 -19.41 23.67 11.15
C TRP A 132 -18.61 24.97 11.21
N PRO A 133 -18.94 25.96 10.37
CA PRO A 133 -18.19 27.22 10.27
C PRO A 133 -18.30 28.08 11.55
N SER A 134 -19.38 27.95 12.31
CA SER A 134 -19.61 28.70 13.56
C SER A 134 -18.99 28.05 14.80
N SER A 135 -18.45 26.83 14.71
CA SER A 135 -17.90 26.12 15.88
C SER A 135 -16.56 26.69 16.29
N SER A 136 -16.48 27.17 17.54
CA SER A 136 -15.23 27.65 18.14
C SER A 136 -14.24 26.52 18.40
N PHE A 137 -14.68 25.27 18.57
CA PHE A 137 -13.76 24.14 18.77
C PHE A 137 -13.01 23.77 17.49
N ILE A 138 -13.68 23.86 16.33
CA ILE A 138 -13.14 23.46 15.03
C ILE A 138 -12.26 24.56 14.42
N ASN A 139 -12.77 25.80 14.42
CA ASN A 139 -12.13 26.89 13.68
C ASN A 139 -11.15 27.74 14.50
N ARG A 140 -11.15 27.61 15.83
CA ARG A 140 -10.26 28.40 16.68
C ARG A 140 -8.85 27.85 16.64
N GLU A 141 -7.93 28.72 16.25
CA GLU A 141 -6.50 28.46 16.30
C GLU A 141 -5.86 29.26 17.43
N TYR A 142 -4.99 28.61 18.19
CA TYR A 142 -4.24 29.19 19.30
C TYR A 142 -2.78 29.28 18.88
N PRO A 143 -2.26 30.49 18.61
CA PRO A 143 -0.86 30.68 18.28
C PRO A 143 -0.02 30.43 19.54
N LEU A 144 0.89 29.46 19.45
CA LEU A 144 1.93 29.19 20.42
C LEU A 144 3.28 29.58 19.82
N ILE A 145 4.07 30.32 20.60
CA ILE A 145 5.43 30.68 20.24
C ILE A 145 6.34 29.87 21.16
N ILE A 146 7.06 28.90 20.60
CA ILE A 146 8.06 28.11 21.32
C ILE A 146 9.42 28.48 20.72
N GLY A 147 10.18 29.32 21.42
CA GLY A 147 11.44 29.86 20.94
C GLY A 147 11.28 30.66 19.65
N ARG A 148 11.97 30.24 18.57
CA ARG A 148 11.88 30.87 17.24
C ARG A 148 10.76 30.31 16.36
N MET A 149 10.07 29.26 16.79
CA MET A 149 9.03 28.60 15.99
C MET A 149 7.63 29.07 16.42
N LYS A 150 6.82 29.46 15.45
CA LYS A 150 5.39 29.79 15.63
C LYS A 150 4.57 28.57 15.23
N PHE A 151 3.76 28.07 16.15
CA PHE A 151 2.84 26.94 15.93
C PHE A 151 1.41 27.40 16.12
N CYS A 152 0.48 26.92 15.30
CA CYS A 152 -0.95 27.15 15.51
C CYS A 152 -1.61 25.85 15.98
N LEU A 153 -1.98 25.77 17.26
CA LEU A 153 -2.74 24.63 17.78
C LEU A 153 -4.23 24.82 17.52
N SER A 154 -4.87 23.78 17.00
CA SER A 154 -6.32 23.63 17.00
C SER A 154 -6.65 22.44 17.88
N PHE A 155 -7.54 22.61 18.86
CA PHE A 155 -7.96 21.51 19.73
C PHE A 155 -8.63 20.40 18.93
N PHE A 156 -9.40 20.75 17.90
CA PHE A 156 -9.97 19.78 16.98
C PHE A 156 -8.88 18.96 16.29
N ARG A 157 -7.87 19.61 15.68
CA ARG A 157 -6.75 18.89 15.03
C ARG A 157 -6.04 17.95 15.99
N LEU A 158 -5.78 18.40 17.23
CA LEU A 158 -5.11 17.58 18.23
C LEU A 158 -5.95 16.34 18.58
N VAL A 159 -7.20 16.53 18.99
CA VAL A 159 -8.08 15.45 19.46
C VAL A 159 -8.33 14.43 18.35
N TRP A 160 -8.75 14.88 17.16
CA TRP A 160 -9.08 13.97 16.06
C TRP A 160 -7.84 13.21 15.58
N ARG A 161 -6.69 13.87 15.37
CA ARG A 161 -5.48 13.17 14.91
C ARG A 161 -5.00 12.16 15.94
N THR A 162 -5.07 12.46 17.25
CA THR A 162 -4.74 11.50 18.30
C THR A 162 -5.68 10.30 18.30
N ILE A 163 -6.99 10.52 18.16
CA ILE A 163 -7.97 9.42 18.04
C ILE A 163 -7.66 8.57 16.81
N PHE A 164 -7.39 9.19 15.66
CA PHE A 164 -7.03 8.48 14.43
C PHE A 164 -5.80 7.58 14.62
N VAL A 165 -4.71 8.13 15.19
CA VAL A 165 -3.49 7.36 15.47
C VAL A 165 -3.78 6.21 16.44
N ALA A 166 -4.54 6.47 17.51
CA ALA A 166 -4.90 5.44 18.49
C ALA A 166 -5.68 4.29 17.83
N VAL A 167 -6.68 4.60 17.01
CA VAL A 167 -7.48 3.61 16.28
C VAL A 167 -6.61 2.79 15.32
N VAL A 168 -5.77 3.44 14.50
CA VAL A 168 -4.88 2.73 13.57
C VAL A 168 -3.89 1.84 14.31
N THR A 169 -3.36 2.30 15.45
CA THR A 169 -2.45 1.49 16.28
C THR A 169 -3.15 0.25 16.85
N ILE A 170 -4.38 0.40 17.36
CA ILE A 170 -5.16 -0.72 17.88
C ILE A 170 -5.46 -1.74 16.76
N LEU A 171 -5.84 -1.25 15.57
CA LEU A 171 -6.06 -2.11 14.41
C LEU A 171 -4.78 -2.85 13.99
N ALA A 172 -3.63 -2.17 13.99
CA ALA A 172 -2.34 -2.78 13.68
C ALA A 172 -1.96 -3.87 14.69
N MET A 173 -2.20 -3.66 15.99
CA MET A 173 -1.97 -4.68 17.02
C MET A 173 -2.90 -5.89 16.88
N ALA A 174 -4.12 -5.70 16.36
CA ALA A 174 -5.11 -6.75 16.19
C ALA A 174 -4.90 -7.63 14.95
N MET A 175 -4.08 -7.20 13.97
CA MET A 175 -3.92 -7.86 12.68
C MET A 175 -2.48 -8.40 12.46
N PRO A 176 -2.19 -9.66 12.82
CA PRO A 176 -0.84 -10.23 12.68
C PRO A 176 -0.50 -10.77 11.27
N PHE A 177 -1.39 -10.62 10.29
CA PHE A 177 -1.28 -11.19 8.93
C PHE A 177 -0.90 -10.11 7.90
N PHE A 178 0.37 -9.68 7.97
CA PHE A 178 0.88 -8.55 7.18
C PHE A 178 0.74 -8.77 5.66
N ASN A 179 1.15 -9.94 5.15
CA ASN A 179 1.15 -10.21 3.71
C ASN A 179 -0.25 -10.30 3.12
N GLU A 180 -1.18 -10.92 3.84
CA GLU A 180 -2.56 -11.03 3.42
C GLU A 180 -3.24 -9.66 3.38
N MET A 181 -2.94 -8.78 4.33
CA MET A 181 -3.40 -7.39 4.31
C MET A 181 -2.83 -6.60 3.12
N LEU A 182 -1.53 -6.72 2.84
CA LEU A 182 -0.92 -6.08 1.67
C LEU A 182 -1.55 -6.57 0.37
N ALA A 183 -1.77 -7.88 0.24
CA ALA A 183 -2.41 -8.46 -0.93
C ALA A 183 -3.84 -7.96 -1.11
N LEU A 184 -4.61 -7.83 -0.02
CA LEU A 184 -5.97 -7.29 -0.06
C LEU A 184 -5.98 -5.82 -0.49
N LEU A 185 -5.12 -4.99 0.10
CA LEU A 185 -4.99 -3.58 -0.27
C LEU A 185 -4.56 -3.43 -1.73
N GLY A 186 -3.64 -4.27 -2.19
CA GLY A 186 -3.22 -4.37 -3.58
C GLY A 186 -4.41 -4.70 -4.49
N ALA A 187 -5.19 -5.74 -4.16
CA ALA A 187 -6.37 -6.11 -4.94
C ALA A 187 -7.41 -5.00 -5.04
N ILE A 188 -7.71 -4.33 -3.92
CA ILE A 188 -8.72 -3.26 -3.87
C ILE A 188 -8.26 -2.02 -4.63
N GLY A 189 -7.00 -1.62 -4.49
CA GLY A 189 -6.48 -0.40 -5.11
C GLY A 189 -6.07 -0.56 -6.57
N PHE A 190 -5.49 -1.71 -6.94
CA PHE A 190 -4.79 -1.88 -8.21
C PHE A 190 -5.73 -1.78 -9.42
N TRP A 191 -6.79 -2.59 -9.47
CA TRP A 191 -7.71 -2.54 -10.61
C TRP A 191 -8.37 -1.18 -10.81
N PRO A 192 -9.07 -0.58 -9.83
CA PRO A 192 -9.82 0.65 -10.07
C PRO A 192 -8.90 1.84 -10.38
N ILE A 193 -7.78 1.98 -9.66
CA ILE A 193 -6.95 3.19 -9.71
C ILE A 193 -5.82 3.06 -10.75
N THR A 194 -5.19 1.90 -10.84
CA THR A 194 -4.00 1.72 -11.71
C THR A 194 -4.37 1.23 -13.11
N VAL A 195 -5.48 0.50 -13.26
CA VAL A 195 -5.87 -0.09 -14.55
C VAL A 195 -7.12 0.58 -15.12
N TYR A 196 -8.27 0.43 -14.46
CA TYR A 196 -9.57 0.86 -14.97
C TYR A 196 -9.61 2.36 -15.23
N PHE A 197 -9.31 3.19 -14.23
CA PHE A 197 -9.42 4.64 -14.36
C PHE A 197 -8.51 5.21 -15.47
N PRO A 198 -7.21 4.88 -15.56
CA PRO A 198 -6.36 5.34 -16.67
C PRO A 198 -6.80 4.83 -18.04
N VAL A 199 -7.30 3.59 -18.13
CA VAL A 199 -7.82 3.02 -19.39
C VAL A 199 -9.06 3.77 -19.86
N GLU A 200 -10.04 4.01 -18.99
CA GLU A 200 -11.23 4.77 -19.33
C GLU A 200 -10.88 6.21 -19.71
N MET A 201 -10.00 6.84 -18.94
CA MET A 201 -9.51 8.19 -19.23
C MET A 201 -8.84 8.25 -20.61
N TYR A 202 -8.01 7.26 -20.95
CA TYR A 202 -7.35 7.20 -22.26
C TYR A 202 -8.35 7.02 -23.40
N ILE A 203 -9.33 6.12 -23.26
CA ILE A 203 -10.40 5.91 -24.26
C ILE A 203 -11.21 7.19 -24.47
N ALA A 204 -11.60 7.86 -23.39
CA ALA A 204 -12.39 9.08 -23.43
C ALA A 204 -11.60 10.23 -24.08
N ARG A 205 -10.33 10.44 -23.68
CA ARG A 205 -9.48 11.52 -24.21
C ARG A 205 -9.10 11.32 -25.67
N LYS A 206 -8.85 10.07 -26.10
CA LYS A 206 -8.51 9.75 -27.50
C LYS A 206 -9.72 9.48 -28.38
N LYS A 207 -10.94 9.55 -27.83
CA LYS A 207 -12.21 9.29 -28.54
C LYS A 207 -12.18 7.98 -29.34
N ILE A 208 -11.66 6.91 -28.72
CA ILE A 208 -11.52 5.62 -29.38
C ILE A 208 -12.91 5.03 -29.64
N LYS A 209 -13.21 4.71 -30.91
CA LYS A 209 -14.50 4.14 -31.29
C LYS A 209 -14.73 2.78 -30.62
N LYS A 210 -15.94 2.58 -30.06
CA LYS A 210 -16.39 1.30 -29.54
C LYS A 210 -16.32 0.25 -30.65
N GLY A 211 -15.79 -0.93 -30.34
CA GLY A 211 -15.59 -2.02 -31.31
C GLY A 211 -14.28 -1.97 -32.11
N ALA A 212 -13.50 -0.87 -32.05
CA ALA A 212 -12.15 -0.87 -32.63
C ALA A 212 -11.24 -1.87 -31.89
N MET A 213 -10.29 -2.50 -32.58
CA MET A 213 -9.36 -3.47 -31.97
C MET A 213 -8.62 -2.91 -30.75
N ARG A 214 -8.25 -1.62 -30.79
CA ARG A 214 -7.63 -0.93 -29.64
C ARG A 214 -8.58 -0.78 -28.45
N TRP A 215 -9.86 -0.50 -28.71
CA TRP A 215 -10.87 -0.42 -27.65
C TRP A 215 -11.11 -1.78 -27.02
N LEU A 216 -11.24 -2.83 -27.85
CA LEU A 216 -11.42 -4.20 -27.37
C LEU A 216 -10.22 -4.64 -26.53
N GLY A 217 -8.99 -4.43 -27.02
CA GLY A 217 -7.77 -4.77 -26.29
C GLY A 217 -7.68 -4.08 -24.91
N LEU A 218 -7.99 -2.79 -24.83
CA LEU A 218 -7.98 -2.03 -23.57
C LEU A 218 -9.06 -2.52 -22.59
N LYS A 219 -10.27 -2.81 -23.07
CA LYS A 219 -11.35 -3.35 -22.23
C LYS A 219 -11.06 -4.77 -21.75
N THR A 220 -10.52 -5.62 -22.62
CA THR A 220 -10.09 -6.97 -22.24
C THR A 220 -8.97 -6.93 -21.21
N LEU A 221 -7.98 -6.03 -21.39
CA LEU A 221 -6.92 -5.81 -20.40
C LEU A 221 -7.49 -5.45 -19.02
N SER A 222 -8.41 -4.48 -18.98
CA SER A 222 -9.07 -4.08 -17.74
C SER A 222 -9.87 -5.23 -17.11
N LEU A 223 -10.58 -6.02 -17.92
CA LEU A 223 -11.34 -7.19 -17.45
C LEU A 223 -10.42 -8.27 -16.84
N VAL A 224 -9.29 -8.57 -17.49
CA VAL A 224 -8.33 -9.57 -16.99
C VAL A 224 -7.78 -9.14 -15.63
N PHE A 225 -7.37 -7.88 -15.48
CA PHE A 225 -6.87 -7.37 -14.20
C PHE A 225 -7.96 -7.25 -13.13
N MET A 226 -9.21 -7.04 -13.52
CA MET A 226 -10.35 -7.09 -12.60
C MET A 226 -10.52 -8.49 -12.00
N LEU A 227 -10.54 -9.51 -12.87
CA LEU A 227 -10.66 -10.91 -12.45
C LEU A 227 -9.46 -11.35 -11.60
N LEU A 228 -8.26 -10.92 -11.98
CA LEU A 228 -7.05 -11.17 -11.20
C LEU A 228 -7.15 -10.52 -9.81
N SER A 229 -7.55 -9.26 -9.74
CA SER A 229 -7.71 -8.55 -8.45
C SER A 229 -8.77 -9.22 -7.57
N LEU A 230 -9.87 -9.70 -8.17
CA LEU A 230 -10.88 -10.48 -7.45
C LEU A 230 -10.32 -11.78 -6.89
N ALA A 231 -9.54 -12.53 -7.70
CA ALA A 231 -8.89 -13.77 -7.25
C ALA A 231 -7.90 -13.50 -6.09
N ILE A 232 -7.13 -12.42 -6.17
CA ILE A 232 -6.22 -11.98 -5.11
C ILE A 232 -7.00 -11.61 -3.84
N ALA A 233 -8.12 -10.89 -3.95
CA ALA A 233 -8.94 -10.53 -2.80
C ALA A 233 -9.51 -11.79 -2.11
N ILE A 234 -9.97 -12.77 -2.88
CA ILE A 234 -10.44 -14.06 -2.34
C ILE A 234 -9.30 -14.78 -1.63
N ALA A 235 -8.10 -14.81 -2.21
CA ALA A 235 -6.92 -15.41 -1.60
C ALA A 235 -6.54 -14.74 -0.27
N ALA A 236 -6.53 -13.41 -0.24
CA ALA A 236 -6.26 -12.64 0.96
C ALA A 236 -7.26 -12.93 2.07
N ILE A 237 -8.57 -12.91 1.75
CA ILE A 237 -9.63 -13.23 2.74
C ILE A 237 -9.49 -14.67 3.25
N HIS A 238 -9.18 -15.61 2.36
CA HIS A 238 -8.93 -17.00 2.73
C HIS A 238 -7.75 -17.12 3.70
N GLY A 239 -6.61 -16.49 3.38
CA GLY A 239 -5.40 -16.48 4.23
C GLY A 239 -5.66 -15.83 5.59
N MET A 240 -6.34 -14.68 5.62
CA MET A 240 -6.70 -14.01 6.87
C MET A 240 -7.61 -14.87 7.76
N ASN A 241 -8.61 -15.54 7.18
CA ASN A 241 -9.50 -16.43 7.94
C ASN A 241 -8.74 -17.62 8.55
N GLN A 242 -7.77 -18.18 7.82
CA GLN A 242 -6.90 -19.22 8.37
C GLN A 242 -6.00 -18.69 9.50
N ALA A 243 -5.44 -17.48 9.34
CA ALA A 243 -4.60 -16.85 10.35
C ALA A 243 -5.39 -16.51 11.63
N LEU A 244 -6.60 -15.96 11.49
CA LEU A 244 -7.49 -15.63 12.61
C LEU A 244 -7.92 -16.86 13.42
N ARG A 245 -8.08 -18.02 12.78
CA ARG A 245 -8.37 -19.28 13.51
C ARG A 245 -7.20 -19.74 14.40
N LYS A 246 -5.97 -19.40 14.02
CA LYS A 246 -4.75 -19.74 14.77
C LYS A 246 -4.42 -18.68 15.83
N TYR A 247 -4.75 -17.42 15.57
CA TYR A 247 -4.41 -16.30 16.43
C TYR A 247 -5.52 -16.01 17.47
N LYS A 248 -5.13 -15.92 18.74
CA LYS A 248 -5.99 -15.42 19.82
C LYS A 248 -5.53 -14.01 20.18
N PRO A 249 -6.25 -12.94 19.79
CA PRO A 249 -5.82 -11.58 20.05
C PRO A 249 -5.61 -11.36 21.55
N PHE A 250 -4.51 -10.68 21.88
CA PHE A 250 -4.13 -10.26 23.24
C PHE A 250 -3.88 -11.39 24.25
N LYS A 251 -3.62 -12.63 23.81
CA LYS A 251 -3.10 -13.69 24.68
C LYS A 251 -1.58 -13.65 24.77
N TYR A 252 -1.06 -13.29 25.94
CA TYR A 252 0.34 -13.46 26.32
C TYR A 252 0.60 -14.95 26.68
N LYS A 253 1.74 -15.51 26.23
CA LYS A 253 2.24 -16.79 26.77
C LYS A 253 2.73 -16.49 28.19
N ALA A 254 1.95 -16.91 29.18
CA ALA A 254 2.41 -17.00 30.57
C ALA A 254 3.61 -17.94 30.68
#